data_AF-A0A939A3B5-F1
#
_entry.id   AF-A0A939A3B5-F1
#
_cell.length_a   1.000
_cell.length_b   1.000
_cell.length_c   1.000
_cell.angle_alpha   90.00
_cell.angle_beta   90.00
_cell.angle_gamma   90.00
#
_symmetry.space_group_name_H-M   'P 1'
#
loop_
_entity.id
_entity.type
_entity.pdbx_description
1 polymer ?
#
loop_
_entity_poly.entity_id
_entity_poly.type
_entity_poly.pdbx_seq_one_letter_code
_entity_poly.pdbx_strand_id
1 'polypeptide(L)'
;MTNEELLEIIEQAVRDKVTELDLSGESLKTLPAEIGRLTNLRSLDLGRNQLSSLPPEFGQLTNLQSLYLYNNQLSSLPAEIVQLTNLQSLYLYNNQLSSLLAEIGQLTNLQYFYLSSNQLSSLTAEIGQLTNLQTLYLSGNQLSSLPAEIGQLTNLQTLYLSSNQLSSLQVEIVQLTNLQSLNLSSNQLSSLPAKFGQLTNLQTLYLDNNQLSSLPPKFGKLTNLQSLDLRGNQLSSLPAEFGQLTNLQSLYLSWNQLSSLPAEIRELPNLKKLDLRRNPLPIPPEISGPKYLSEDPGDVNAILDFYFRVQDPAETEPFYEAKFLIIGEGGVGKTSLAKKIKNENYKLQANEKSTEGIEVIQWHFTQPNGKDFRVNIWDFGGQEIYHQTHQFFLSKRSLYALVADTRKENTDFYWWLKVVELLSDKSPVIIIKNEKQDRQCEVDGGQLRGEFDNFKEILATNLDTNRGLIEIKKAIQLYISNLDHVGTPLPKLWVRVRNALAHILHLEI
;
A
#
# COMPACT_ATOMS: atom_id res chain seq x y z
N MET A 1 25.01 3.82 -37.27
CA MET A 1 25.64 4.75 -38.23
C MET A 1 27.16 4.73 -38.09
N THR A 2 27.89 4.75 -39.20
CA THR A 2 29.35 4.93 -39.24
C THR A 2 29.74 6.41 -39.15
N ASN A 3 31.01 6.72 -38.84
CA ASN A 3 31.47 8.12 -38.79
C ASN A 3 31.42 8.81 -40.16
N GLU A 4 31.64 8.07 -41.26
CA GLU A 4 31.57 8.61 -42.62
C GLU A 4 30.13 8.99 -42.99
N GLU A 5 29.16 8.11 -42.73
CA GLU A 5 27.73 8.40 -42.91
C GLU A 5 27.29 9.62 -42.09
N LEU A 6 27.74 9.72 -40.84
CA LEU A 6 27.43 10.87 -39.99
C LEU A 6 28.00 12.17 -40.56
N LEU A 7 29.24 12.16 -41.07
CA LEU A 7 29.84 13.33 -41.70
C LEU A 7 29.06 13.77 -42.95
N GLU A 8 28.63 12.82 -43.79
CA GLU A 8 27.81 13.12 -44.97
C GLU A 8 26.47 13.76 -44.60
N ILE A 9 25.81 13.25 -43.54
CA ILE A 9 24.56 13.85 -43.02
C ILE A 9 24.81 15.26 -42.52
N ILE A 10 25.88 15.48 -41.75
CA ILE A 10 26.23 16.81 -41.24
C ILE A 10 26.50 17.77 -42.41
N GLU A 11 27.27 17.36 -43.42
CA GLU A 11 27.55 18.19 -44.59
C GLU A 11 26.30 18.55 -45.37
N GLN A 12 25.39 17.58 -45.56
CA GLN A 12 24.12 17.82 -46.22
C GLN A 12 23.24 18.78 -45.42
N ALA A 13 23.14 18.56 -44.10
CA ALA A 13 22.40 19.43 -43.19
C ALA A 13 22.94 20.88 -43.18
N VAL A 14 24.26 21.06 -43.28
CA VAL A 14 24.89 22.38 -43.45
C VAL A 14 24.49 23.02 -44.78
N ARG A 15 24.53 22.27 -45.89
CA ARG A 15 24.13 22.78 -47.23
C ARG A 15 22.66 23.22 -47.25
N ASP A 16 21.80 22.43 -46.62
CA ASP A 16 20.35 22.65 -46.62
C ASP A 16 19.90 23.65 -45.55
N LYS A 17 20.82 24.10 -44.69
CA LYS A 17 20.56 25.02 -43.57
C LYS A 17 19.41 24.53 -42.67
N VAL A 18 19.43 23.23 -42.36
CA VAL A 18 18.39 22.63 -41.54
C VAL A 18 18.31 23.30 -40.16
N THR A 19 17.09 23.42 -39.66
CA THR A 19 16.82 23.97 -38.32
C THR A 19 16.56 22.88 -37.30
N GLU A 20 16.33 21.65 -37.74
CA GLU A 20 16.04 20.50 -36.90
C GLU A 20 16.80 19.30 -37.44
N LEU A 21 17.43 18.53 -36.54
CA LEU A 21 18.16 17.34 -36.90
C LEU A 21 17.95 16.27 -35.82
N ASP A 22 17.53 15.08 -36.24
CA ASP A 22 17.36 13.90 -35.39
C ASP A 22 18.45 12.88 -35.76
N LEU A 23 19.27 12.56 -34.77
CA LEU A 23 20.33 11.54 -34.80
C LEU A 23 20.13 10.56 -33.64
N SER A 24 18.90 10.41 -33.13
CA SER A 24 18.60 9.55 -32.00
C SER A 24 18.60 8.06 -32.41
N GLY A 25 19.07 7.19 -31.51
CA GLY A 25 19.07 5.74 -31.78
C GLY A 25 20.11 5.24 -32.79
N GLU A 26 21.03 6.08 -33.23
CA GLU A 26 22.00 5.78 -34.30
C GLU A 26 23.24 4.99 -33.86
N SER A 27 23.27 4.60 -32.57
CA SER A 27 24.39 3.91 -31.92
C SER A 27 25.71 4.69 -31.96
N LEU A 28 25.62 6.03 -31.95
CA LEU A 28 26.77 6.94 -31.97
C LEU A 28 27.56 6.84 -30.66
N LYS A 29 28.89 6.67 -30.76
CA LYS A 29 29.80 6.66 -29.61
C LYS A 29 30.47 8.01 -29.36
N THR A 30 30.67 8.77 -30.42
CA THR A 30 31.32 10.09 -30.42
C THR A 30 30.65 10.97 -31.47
N LEU A 31 30.76 12.28 -31.31
CA LEU A 31 30.41 13.26 -32.33
C LEU A 31 31.68 13.88 -32.92
N PRO A 32 31.74 14.08 -34.24
CA PRO A 32 32.84 14.78 -34.88
C PRO A 32 32.75 16.31 -34.62
N ALA A 33 33.87 17.02 -34.70
CA ALA A 33 33.93 18.47 -34.49
C ALA A 33 33.06 19.25 -35.48
N GLU A 34 32.85 18.68 -36.67
CA GLU A 34 32.01 19.20 -37.74
C GLU A 34 30.55 19.45 -37.32
N ILE A 35 30.08 18.82 -36.22
CA ILE A 35 28.76 19.12 -35.65
C ILE A 35 28.57 20.62 -35.39
N GLY A 36 29.64 21.33 -35.00
CA GLY A 36 29.61 22.79 -34.77
C GLY A 36 29.29 23.63 -36.00
N ARG A 37 29.41 23.08 -37.21
CA ARG A 37 29.06 23.77 -38.46
C ARG A 37 27.56 23.96 -38.65
N LEU A 38 26.73 23.24 -37.90
CA LEU A 38 25.25 23.25 -37.99
C LEU A 38 24.63 24.48 -37.30
N THR A 39 25.18 25.66 -37.56
CA THR A 39 24.86 26.92 -36.89
C THR A 39 23.42 27.40 -37.04
N ASN A 40 22.63 26.85 -37.97
CA ASN A 40 21.21 27.18 -38.15
C ASN A 40 20.27 26.32 -37.28
N LEU A 41 20.79 25.29 -36.59
CA LEU A 41 19.97 24.40 -35.78
C LEU A 41 19.29 25.12 -34.62
N ARG A 42 18.03 24.76 -34.43
CA ARG A 42 17.17 25.13 -33.31
C ARG A 42 16.79 23.92 -32.47
N SER A 43 16.71 22.73 -33.07
CA SER A 43 16.46 21.47 -32.37
C SER A 43 17.46 20.41 -32.80
N LEU A 44 18.03 19.70 -31.83
CA LEU A 44 18.95 18.60 -32.07
C LEU A 44 18.62 17.43 -31.13
N ASP A 45 18.23 16.29 -31.70
CA ASP A 45 18.04 15.04 -30.95
C ASP A 45 19.23 14.10 -31.14
N LEU A 46 19.89 13.78 -30.03
CA LEU A 46 21.02 12.85 -29.92
C LEU A 46 20.73 11.75 -28.89
N GLY A 47 19.46 11.60 -28.49
CA GLY A 47 19.04 10.64 -27.48
C GLY A 47 19.23 9.19 -27.91
N ARG A 48 19.23 8.26 -26.94
CA ARG A 48 19.34 6.81 -27.18
C ARG A 48 20.59 6.41 -27.98
N ASN A 49 21.72 7.06 -27.71
CA ASN A 49 23.01 6.74 -28.29
C ASN A 49 23.97 6.18 -27.22
N GLN A 50 25.26 6.12 -27.52
CA GLN A 50 26.33 5.65 -26.63
C GLN A 50 27.37 6.75 -26.41
N LEU A 51 26.96 8.03 -26.48
CA LEU A 51 27.86 9.17 -26.36
C LEU A 51 28.43 9.23 -24.95
N SER A 52 29.75 9.21 -24.83
CA SER A 52 30.47 9.38 -23.55
C SER A 52 30.91 10.83 -23.31
N SER A 53 31.00 11.64 -24.36
CA SER A 53 31.30 13.07 -24.30
C SER A 53 30.72 13.81 -25.51
N LEU A 54 30.73 15.15 -25.44
CA LEU A 54 30.43 16.04 -26.56
C LEU A 54 31.68 16.87 -26.89
N PRO A 55 31.94 17.18 -28.18
CA PRO A 55 33.09 18.00 -28.58
C PRO A 55 32.91 19.47 -28.17
N PRO A 56 33.99 20.25 -27.93
CA PRO A 56 33.91 21.68 -27.62
C PRO A 56 33.16 22.51 -28.68
N GLU A 57 33.24 22.11 -29.95
CA GLU A 57 32.56 22.76 -31.07
C GLU A 57 31.04 22.75 -30.94
N PHE A 58 30.47 21.95 -30.01
CA PHE A 58 29.06 21.98 -29.69
C PHE A 58 28.57 23.36 -29.23
N GLY A 59 29.44 24.18 -28.62
CA GLY A 59 29.12 25.57 -28.25
C GLY A 59 28.84 26.51 -29.43
N GLN A 60 29.23 26.11 -30.65
CA GLN A 60 28.99 26.91 -31.87
C GLN A 60 27.52 26.91 -32.31
N LEU A 61 26.70 25.99 -31.78
CA LEU A 61 25.27 25.84 -32.10
C LEU A 61 24.41 26.92 -31.42
N THR A 62 24.82 28.17 -31.46
CA THR A 62 24.25 29.29 -30.68
C THR A 62 22.76 29.58 -30.93
N ASN A 63 22.17 29.08 -32.02
CA ASN A 63 20.73 29.20 -32.31
C ASN A 63 19.87 28.08 -31.67
N LEU A 64 20.51 27.11 -31.00
CA LEU A 64 19.83 25.95 -30.46
C LEU A 64 18.88 26.34 -29.32
N GLN A 65 17.64 25.86 -29.41
CA GLN A 65 16.55 26.09 -28.45
C GLN A 65 16.19 24.81 -27.71
N SER A 66 16.33 23.65 -28.35
CA SER A 66 16.05 22.35 -27.75
C SER A 66 17.18 21.35 -28.03
N LEU A 67 17.68 20.74 -26.96
CA LEU A 67 18.76 19.76 -27.02
C LEU A 67 18.36 18.50 -26.26
N TYR A 68 18.34 17.37 -26.98
CA TYR A 68 18.02 16.07 -26.41
C TYR A 68 19.26 15.18 -26.39
N LEU A 69 19.70 14.81 -25.18
CA LEU A 69 20.89 13.99 -24.92
C LEU A 69 20.57 12.80 -23.99
N TYR A 70 19.29 12.47 -23.85
CA TYR A 70 18.81 11.45 -22.93
C TYR A 70 19.22 10.03 -23.33
N ASN A 71 19.32 9.11 -22.37
CA ASN A 71 19.77 7.73 -22.62
C ASN A 71 21.11 7.67 -23.37
N ASN A 72 22.15 8.26 -22.78
CA ASN A 72 23.54 8.21 -23.27
C ASN A 72 24.48 7.78 -22.12
N GLN A 73 25.79 7.93 -22.29
CA GLN A 73 26.81 7.58 -21.30
C GLN A 73 27.61 8.81 -20.86
N LEU A 74 27.02 10.01 -20.94
CA LEU A 74 27.71 11.26 -20.63
C LEU A 74 28.05 11.31 -19.14
N SER A 75 29.34 11.45 -18.84
CA SER A 75 29.84 11.67 -17.46
C SER A 75 30.01 13.16 -17.14
N SER A 76 30.13 14.00 -18.16
CA SER A 76 30.17 15.46 -18.06
C SER A 76 29.64 16.14 -19.33
N LEU A 77 29.44 17.45 -19.25
CA LEU A 77 29.19 18.32 -20.39
C LEU A 77 30.48 19.12 -20.71
N PRO A 78 30.74 19.48 -21.98
CA PRO A 78 31.81 20.40 -22.33
C PRO A 78 31.52 21.79 -21.74
N ALA A 79 32.57 22.54 -21.40
CA ALA A 79 32.43 23.88 -20.82
C ALA A 79 31.68 24.83 -21.76
N GLU A 80 31.84 24.63 -23.07
CA GLU A 80 31.25 25.41 -24.15
C GLU A 80 29.73 25.25 -24.25
N ILE A 81 29.11 24.29 -23.54
CA ILE A 81 27.64 24.16 -23.50
C ILE A 81 26.95 25.44 -23.04
N VAL A 82 27.64 26.26 -22.23
CA VAL A 82 27.13 27.54 -21.71
C VAL A 82 27.02 28.63 -22.78
N GLN A 83 27.63 28.42 -23.95
CA GLN A 83 27.50 29.31 -25.11
C GLN A 83 26.12 29.22 -25.78
N LEU A 84 25.35 28.17 -25.50
CA LEU A 84 24.01 27.93 -26.03
C LEU A 84 22.96 28.79 -25.33
N THR A 85 23.15 30.11 -25.31
CA THR A 85 22.34 31.04 -24.50
C THR A 85 20.87 31.13 -24.93
N ASN A 86 20.52 30.66 -26.13
CA ASN A 86 19.13 30.56 -26.61
C ASN A 86 18.41 29.28 -26.18
N LEU A 87 19.08 28.39 -25.45
CA LEU A 87 18.53 27.08 -25.07
C LEU A 87 17.36 27.25 -24.10
N GLN A 88 16.22 26.65 -24.46
CA GLN A 88 14.97 26.66 -23.68
C GLN A 88 14.70 25.29 -23.05
N SER A 89 15.13 24.21 -23.72
CA SER A 89 14.93 22.84 -23.23
C SER A 89 16.22 22.02 -23.31
N LEU A 90 16.60 21.40 -22.19
CA LEU A 90 17.77 20.53 -22.09
C LEU A 90 17.38 19.20 -21.45
N TYR A 91 17.47 18.12 -22.22
CA TYR A 91 17.16 16.76 -21.76
C TYR A 91 18.42 15.93 -21.61
N LEU A 92 18.78 15.61 -20.37
CA LEU A 92 19.98 14.87 -19.98
C LEU A 92 19.67 13.64 -19.11
N TYR A 93 18.41 13.24 -19.02
CA TYR A 93 18.00 12.12 -18.18
C TYR A 93 18.59 10.78 -18.65
N ASN A 94 18.81 9.84 -17.73
CA ASN A 94 19.48 8.56 -17.99
C ASN A 94 20.88 8.74 -18.60
N ASN A 95 21.78 9.38 -17.86
CA ASN A 95 23.20 9.53 -18.17
C ASN A 95 24.04 9.19 -16.91
N GLN A 96 25.32 9.54 -16.91
CA GLN A 96 26.27 9.26 -15.82
C GLN A 96 26.83 10.56 -15.21
N LEU A 97 26.11 11.67 -15.31
CA LEU A 97 26.59 12.98 -14.82
C LEU A 97 26.76 12.93 -13.30
N SER A 98 27.98 13.15 -12.81
CA SER A 98 28.28 13.22 -11.38
C SER A 98 28.16 14.63 -10.79
N SER A 99 28.27 15.65 -11.64
CA SER A 99 28.13 17.07 -11.29
C SER A 99 27.66 17.90 -12.48
N LEU A 100 27.20 19.12 -12.21
CA LEU A 100 26.99 20.17 -13.20
C LEU A 100 28.13 21.18 -13.14
N LEU A 101 28.38 21.86 -14.25
CA LEU A 101 29.27 23.04 -14.29
C LEU A 101 28.59 24.19 -13.53
N ALA A 102 29.34 24.99 -12.79
CA ALA A 102 28.79 26.15 -12.10
C ALA A 102 28.20 27.15 -13.11
N GLU A 103 28.87 27.31 -14.26
CA GLU A 103 28.48 28.21 -15.34
C GLU A 103 27.18 27.81 -16.04
N ILE A 104 26.57 26.65 -15.71
CA ILE A 104 25.27 26.25 -16.27
C ILE A 104 24.19 27.31 -16.01
N GLY A 105 24.33 28.10 -14.93
CA GLY A 105 23.45 29.24 -14.62
C GLY A 105 23.39 30.33 -15.70
N GLN A 106 24.36 30.37 -16.64
CA GLN A 106 24.38 31.30 -17.76
C GLN A 106 23.30 31.01 -18.81
N LEU A 107 22.72 29.79 -18.82
CA LEU A 107 21.62 29.40 -19.71
C LEU A 107 20.27 30.00 -19.25
N THR A 108 20.23 31.31 -19.09
CA THR A 108 19.12 32.05 -18.46
C THR A 108 17.78 31.93 -19.20
N ASN A 109 17.77 31.51 -20.46
CA ASN A 109 16.55 31.25 -21.23
C ASN A 109 15.94 29.85 -20.99
N LEU A 110 16.61 29.00 -20.20
CA LEU A 110 16.18 27.62 -19.97
C LEU A 110 14.85 27.60 -19.19
N GLN A 111 13.87 26.89 -19.75
CA GLN A 111 12.54 26.70 -19.18
C GLN A 111 12.33 25.27 -18.70
N TYR A 112 12.95 24.29 -19.37
CA TYR A 112 12.82 22.87 -19.05
C TYR A 112 14.20 22.23 -18.92
N PHE A 113 14.47 21.67 -17.74
CA PHE A 113 15.74 21.01 -17.45
C PHE A 113 15.52 19.62 -16.86
N TYR A 114 15.82 18.59 -17.65
CA TYR A 114 15.62 17.19 -17.26
C TYR A 114 16.96 16.50 -16.99
N LEU A 115 17.22 16.20 -15.73
CA LEU A 115 18.47 15.61 -15.21
C LEU A 115 18.21 14.30 -14.45
N SER A 116 17.03 13.70 -14.56
CA SER A 116 16.67 12.50 -13.81
C SER A 116 17.55 11.30 -14.16
N SER A 117 17.74 10.38 -13.23
CA SER A 117 18.54 9.16 -13.41
C SER A 117 19.97 9.49 -13.88
N ASN A 118 20.68 10.25 -13.04
CA ASN A 118 22.10 10.57 -13.16
C ASN A 118 22.80 10.23 -11.82
N GLN A 119 24.01 10.72 -11.61
CA GLN A 119 24.81 10.48 -10.40
C GLN A 119 25.10 11.80 -9.65
N LEU A 120 24.25 12.81 -9.81
CA LEU A 120 24.46 14.13 -9.20
C LEU A 120 24.42 14.02 -7.68
N SER A 121 25.52 14.38 -7.03
CA SER A 121 25.63 14.39 -5.55
C SER A 121 25.25 15.74 -4.93
N SER A 122 25.32 16.81 -5.71
CA SER A 122 24.96 18.17 -5.31
C SER A 122 24.56 19.03 -6.52
N LEU A 123 23.95 20.17 -6.25
CA LEU A 123 23.76 21.26 -7.22
C LEU A 123 24.57 22.47 -6.75
N THR A 124 25.10 23.25 -7.68
CA THR A 124 25.80 24.51 -7.35
C THR A 124 24.81 25.65 -7.12
N ALA A 125 25.26 26.73 -6.48
CA ALA A 125 24.44 27.91 -6.19
C ALA A 125 23.91 28.59 -7.46
N GLU A 126 24.67 28.50 -8.56
CA GLU A 126 24.35 29.10 -9.85
C GLU A 126 23.07 28.51 -10.49
N ILE A 127 22.55 27.39 -10.00
CA ILE A 127 21.23 26.90 -10.42
C ILE A 127 20.15 27.98 -10.24
N GLY A 128 20.27 28.84 -9.22
CA GLY A 128 19.34 29.95 -8.96
C GLY A 128 19.33 31.03 -10.05
N GLN A 129 20.33 31.08 -10.93
CA GLN A 129 20.40 32.02 -12.05
C GLN A 129 19.43 31.66 -13.19
N LEU A 130 18.95 30.41 -13.25
CA LEU A 130 17.99 29.93 -14.25
C LEU A 130 16.57 30.44 -13.96
N THR A 131 16.41 31.76 -13.84
CA THR A 131 15.18 32.40 -13.35
C THR A 131 13.95 32.19 -14.25
N ASN A 132 14.13 31.80 -15.52
CA ASN A 132 13.02 31.43 -16.42
C ASN A 132 12.59 29.96 -16.32
N LEU A 133 13.24 29.16 -15.45
CA LEU A 133 12.98 27.74 -15.34
C LEU A 133 11.57 27.48 -14.80
N GLN A 134 10.80 26.67 -15.52
CA GLN A 134 9.44 26.27 -15.19
C GLN A 134 9.39 24.82 -14.71
N THR A 135 10.27 23.97 -15.25
CA THR A 135 10.32 22.54 -14.92
C THR A 135 11.76 22.10 -14.65
N LEU A 136 11.97 21.49 -13.48
CA LEU A 136 13.25 20.91 -13.08
C LEU A 136 13.06 19.46 -12.59
N TYR A 137 13.63 18.50 -13.31
CA TYR A 137 13.51 17.08 -13.02
C TYR A 137 14.86 16.51 -12.60
N LEU A 138 15.00 16.14 -11.33
CA LEU A 138 16.22 15.65 -10.68
C LEU A 138 16.03 14.30 -10.00
N SER A 139 14.93 13.60 -10.28
CA SER A 139 14.62 12.30 -9.70
C SER A 139 15.71 11.26 -9.98
N GLY A 140 15.98 10.33 -9.07
CA GLY A 140 16.95 9.25 -9.28
C GLY A 140 18.40 9.75 -9.36
N ASN A 141 18.78 10.64 -8.45
CA ASN A 141 20.15 11.13 -8.30
C ASN A 141 20.67 10.78 -6.88
N GLN A 142 21.79 11.37 -6.47
CA GLN A 142 22.43 11.17 -5.17
C GLN A 142 22.43 12.46 -4.33
N LEU A 143 21.47 13.36 -4.57
CA LEU A 143 21.41 14.65 -3.90
C LEU A 143 21.15 14.47 -2.41
N SER A 144 22.07 14.95 -1.58
CA SER A 144 21.93 14.96 -0.12
C SER A 144 21.31 16.24 0.44
N SER A 145 21.40 17.33 -0.33
CA SER A 145 20.80 18.64 -0.02
C SER A 145 20.55 19.43 -1.31
N LEU A 146 19.81 20.54 -1.19
CA LEU A 146 19.67 21.56 -2.22
C LEU A 146 20.43 22.84 -1.79
N PRO A 147 20.98 23.62 -2.74
CA PRO A 147 21.47 24.97 -2.45
C PRO A 147 20.31 25.89 -2.05
N ALA A 148 20.58 26.91 -1.24
CA ALA A 148 19.56 27.90 -0.83
C ALA A 148 19.01 28.67 -2.04
N GLU A 149 19.85 28.85 -3.06
CA GLU A 149 19.56 29.52 -4.32
C GLU A 149 18.48 28.81 -5.14
N ILE A 150 18.09 27.58 -4.81
CA ILE A 150 16.92 26.95 -5.41
C ILE A 150 15.67 27.83 -5.25
N GLY A 151 15.56 28.59 -4.15
CA GLY A 151 14.46 29.52 -3.90
C GLY A 151 14.38 30.70 -4.88
N GLN A 152 15.45 30.96 -5.64
CA GLN A 152 15.49 32.03 -6.66
C GLN A 152 14.75 31.66 -7.94
N LEU A 153 14.41 30.37 -8.14
CA LEU A 153 13.67 29.85 -9.29
C LEU A 153 12.17 30.20 -9.20
N THR A 154 11.85 31.48 -9.09
CA THR A 154 10.49 31.97 -8.77
C THR A 154 9.44 31.63 -9.84
N ASN A 155 9.84 31.32 -11.07
CA ASN A 155 8.94 30.85 -12.14
C ASN A 155 8.71 29.32 -12.15
N LEU A 156 9.34 28.58 -11.23
CA LEU A 156 9.28 27.12 -11.21
C LEU A 156 7.87 26.64 -10.83
N GLN A 157 7.30 25.82 -11.69
CA GLN A 157 5.97 25.21 -11.52
C GLN A 157 6.07 23.74 -11.16
N THR A 158 7.10 23.04 -11.65
CA THR A 158 7.31 21.62 -11.37
C THR A 158 8.74 21.34 -10.90
N LEU A 159 8.87 20.70 -9.74
CA LEU A 159 10.14 20.27 -9.18
C LEU A 159 10.07 18.82 -8.73
N TYR A 160 10.76 17.93 -9.43
CA TYR A 160 10.82 16.50 -9.12
C TYR A 160 12.19 16.10 -8.60
N LEU A 161 12.22 15.55 -7.40
CA LEU A 161 13.40 15.21 -6.61
C LEU A 161 13.27 13.80 -6.01
N SER A 162 12.37 12.97 -6.53
CA SER A 162 12.13 11.64 -5.99
C SER A 162 13.37 10.74 -6.06
N SER A 163 13.51 9.78 -5.16
CA SER A 163 14.63 8.83 -5.17
C SER A 163 15.99 9.54 -5.12
N ASN A 164 16.18 10.38 -4.11
CA ASN A 164 17.44 11.03 -3.76
C ASN A 164 17.82 10.69 -2.29
N GLN A 165 18.77 11.41 -1.71
CA GLN A 165 19.25 11.20 -0.33
C GLN A 165 18.96 12.43 0.55
N LEU A 166 17.92 13.21 0.23
CA LEU A 166 17.58 14.43 0.96
C LEU A 166 17.13 14.08 2.38
N SER A 167 17.89 14.54 3.37
CA SER A 167 17.55 14.39 4.80
C SER A 167 16.74 15.57 5.35
N SER A 168 16.83 16.72 4.69
CA SER A 168 16.07 17.94 5.00
C SER A 168 15.83 18.78 3.73
N LEU A 169 14.91 19.74 3.83
CA LEU A 169 14.71 20.78 2.83
C LEU A 169 15.19 22.12 3.37
N GLN A 170 15.89 22.89 2.53
CA GLN A 170 16.23 24.30 2.80
C GLN A 170 14.95 25.12 3.05
N VAL A 171 15.03 26.14 3.90
CA VAL A 171 13.85 27.00 4.18
C VAL A 171 13.44 27.79 2.93
N GLU A 172 14.38 28.11 2.05
CA GLU A 172 14.21 28.85 0.81
C GLU A 172 13.30 28.15 -0.20
N ILE A 173 13.04 26.84 -0.06
CA ILE A 173 12.09 26.12 -0.93
C ILE A 173 10.70 26.78 -0.92
N VAL A 174 10.33 27.45 0.18
CA VAL A 174 9.04 28.15 0.33
C VAL A 174 8.94 29.42 -0.53
N GLN A 175 10.05 29.88 -1.12
CA GLN A 175 10.08 31.02 -2.05
C GLN A 175 9.55 30.64 -3.45
N LEU A 176 9.45 29.34 -3.76
CA LEU A 176 8.89 28.81 -5.00
C LEU A 176 7.36 28.94 -5.03
N THR A 177 6.86 30.17 -4.93
CA THR A 177 5.43 30.45 -4.74
C THR A 177 4.56 30.07 -5.95
N ASN A 178 5.14 29.90 -7.14
CA ASN A 178 4.46 29.41 -8.35
C ASN A 178 4.44 27.88 -8.48
N LEU A 179 5.02 27.15 -7.52
CA LEU A 179 5.14 25.69 -7.59
C LEU A 179 3.75 25.03 -7.50
N GLN A 180 3.43 24.21 -8.50
CA GLN A 180 2.17 23.48 -8.63
C GLN A 180 2.36 21.98 -8.36
N SER A 181 3.52 21.43 -8.70
CA SER A 181 3.82 20.01 -8.53
C SER A 181 5.20 19.83 -7.89
N LEU A 182 5.21 19.14 -6.74
CA LEU A 182 6.42 18.83 -6.00
C LEU A 182 6.47 17.33 -5.70
N ASN A 183 7.52 16.67 -6.18
CA ASN A 183 7.76 15.27 -5.89
C ASN A 183 9.05 15.10 -5.08
N LEU A 184 8.90 14.66 -3.83
CA LEU A 184 9.96 14.40 -2.86
C LEU A 184 9.94 12.96 -2.39
N SER A 185 9.26 12.06 -3.12
CA SER A 185 9.10 10.68 -2.70
C SER A 185 10.43 9.93 -2.61
N SER A 186 10.50 8.88 -1.79
CA SER A 186 11.69 8.04 -1.64
C SER A 186 12.95 8.86 -1.30
N ASN A 187 12.88 9.65 -0.23
CA ASN A 187 13.99 10.41 0.34
C ASN A 187 14.14 10.06 1.84
N GLN A 188 14.93 10.83 2.59
CA GLN A 188 15.20 10.62 4.01
C GLN A 188 14.65 11.79 4.85
N LEU A 189 13.60 12.48 4.37
CA LEU A 189 13.08 13.68 5.01
C LEU A 189 12.43 13.32 6.36
N SER A 190 12.94 13.90 7.44
CA SER A 190 12.39 13.75 8.79
C SER A 190 11.34 14.81 9.14
N SER A 191 11.38 15.96 8.47
CA SER A 191 10.45 17.08 8.64
C SER A 191 10.39 17.96 7.39
N LEU A 192 9.38 18.83 7.35
CA LEU A 192 9.26 19.91 6.36
C LEU A 192 9.49 21.27 7.04
N PRO A 193 9.94 22.31 6.32
CA PRO A 193 10.10 23.65 6.86
C PRO A 193 8.81 24.17 7.53
N ALA A 194 8.92 24.90 8.64
CA ALA A 194 7.76 25.40 9.39
C ALA A 194 6.82 26.32 8.57
N LYS A 195 7.32 26.92 7.49
CA LYS A 195 6.56 27.78 6.56
C LYS A 195 6.12 27.06 5.29
N PHE A 196 6.14 25.72 5.23
CA PHE A 196 5.80 24.95 4.03
C PHE A 196 4.42 25.30 3.45
N GLY A 197 3.46 25.67 4.30
CA GLY A 197 2.15 26.19 3.88
C GLY A 197 2.15 27.52 3.09
N GLN A 198 3.31 28.11 2.79
CA GLN A 198 3.44 29.25 1.87
C GLN A 198 3.36 28.86 0.39
N LEU A 199 3.54 27.58 0.06
CA LEU A 199 3.44 27.04 -1.29
C LEU A 199 1.97 26.89 -1.73
N THR A 200 1.23 27.99 -1.66
CA THR A 200 -0.25 28.01 -1.80
C THR A 200 -0.75 27.61 -3.20
N ASN A 201 0.10 27.62 -4.23
CA ASN A 201 -0.23 27.15 -5.57
C ASN A 201 -0.02 25.64 -5.78
N LEU A 202 0.50 24.91 -4.79
CA LEU A 202 0.68 23.46 -4.90
C LEU A 202 -0.66 22.76 -5.12
N GLN A 203 -0.71 21.95 -6.17
CA GLN A 203 -1.84 21.10 -6.54
C GLN A 203 -1.52 19.63 -6.29
N THR A 204 -0.26 19.22 -6.48
CA THR A 204 0.19 17.84 -6.28
C THR A 204 1.45 17.80 -5.43
N LEU A 205 1.42 17.01 -4.37
CA LEU A 205 2.54 16.82 -3.46
C LEU A 205 2.75 15.32 -3.17
N TYR A 206 3.91 14.82 -3.57
CA TYR A 206 4.35 13.45 -3.26
C TYR A 206 5.46 13.50 -2.21
N LEU A 207 5.19 12.88 -1.06
CA LEU A 207 6.09 12.77 0.09
C LEU A 207 6.19 11.32 0.58
N ASP A 208 5.72 10.37 -0.22
CA ASP A 208 5.73 8.96 0.15
C ASP A 208 7.16 8.42 0.33
N ASN A 209 7.29 7.39 1.16
CA ASN A 209 8.56 6.73 1.46
C ASN A 209 9.61 7.71 1.99
N ASN A 210 9.29 8.39 3.09
CA ASN A 210 10.15 9.31 3.83
C ASN A 210 10.13 8.95 5.33
N GLN A 211 10.69 9.81 6.19
CA GLN A 211 10.77 9.60 7.64
C GLN A 211 9.95 10.67 8.40
N LEU A 212 8.91 11.23 7.78
CA LEU A 212 8.11 12.31 8.38
C LEU A 212 7.35 11.78 9.59
N SER A 213 7.59 12.39 10.74
CA SER A 213 6.88 12.07 12.00
C SER A 213 5.68 13.00 12.26
N SER A 214 5.68 14.18 11.64
CA SER A 214 4.60 15.17 11.71
C SER A 214 4.62 16.06 10.48
N LEU A 215 3.53 16.82 10.29
CA LEU A 215 3.42 17.87 9.29
C LEU A 215 3.55 19.24 9.96
N PRO A 216 4.14 20.23 9.28
CA PRO A 216 4.42 21.53 9.89
C PRO A 216 3.13 22.31 10.19
N PRO A 217 3.20 23.32 11.10
CA PRO A 217 2.07 24.21 11.34
C PRO A 217 1.56 24.85 10.05
N LYS A 218 0.25 25.12 9.98
CA LYS A 218 -0.39 25.77 8.82
C LYS A 218 -0.30 24.97 7.51
N PHE A 219 -0.11 23.65 7.57
CA PHE A 219 -0.17 22.77 6.40
C PHE A 219 -1.51 22.89 5.66
N GLY A 220 -2.60 23.17 6.38
CA GLY A 220 -3.93 23.48 5.82
C GLY A 220 -4.00 24.68 4.87
N LYS A 221 -2.95 25.53 4.81
CA LYS A 221 -2.89 26.66 3.85
C LYS A 221 -2.67 26.25 2.41
N LEU A 222 -2.33 24.98 2.15
CA LEU A 222 -2.20 24.42 0.80
C LEU A 222 -3.60 24.20 0.17
N THR A 223 -4.40 25.27 0.10
CA THR A 223 -5.82 25.21 -0.26
C THR A 223 -6.06 24.80 -1.70
N ASN A 224 -5.08 24.93 -2.60
CA ASN A 224 -5.14 24.43 -3.97
C ASN A 224 -4.75 22.95 -4.12
N LEU A 225 -4.32 22.29 -3.04
CA LEU A 225 -3.82 20.92 -3.09
C LEU A 225 -4.97 19.96 -3.43
N GLN A 226 -4.76 19.17 -4.48
CA GLN A 226 -5.73 18.20 -5.00
C GLN A 226 -5.30 16.76 -4.72
N SER A 227 -4.00 16.50 -4.74
CA SER A 227 -3.44 15.17 -4.46
C SER A 227 -2.28 15.26 -3.49
N LEU A 228 -2.38 14.49 -2.40
CA LEU A 228 -1.36 14.37 -1.37
C LEU A 228 -1.03 12.91 -1.11
N ASP A 229 0.24 12.56 -1.33
CA ASP A 229 0.75 11.24 -1.02
C ASP A 229 1.75 11.30 0.13
N LEU A 230 1.41 10.63 1.22
CA LEU A 230 2.19 10.54 2.46
C LEU A 230 2.45 9.08 2.85
N ARG A 231 2.27 8.13 1.92
CA ARG A 231 2.42 6.70 2.22
C ARG A 231 3.82 6.36 2.73
N GLY A 232 3.97 5.39 3.62
CA GLY A 232 5.30 4.95 4.06
C GLY A 232 6.07 6.04 4.80
N ASN A 233 5.43 6.67 5.79
CA ASN A 233 6.04 7.65 6.69
C ASN A 233 5.84 7.19 8.15
N GLN A 234 6.16 8.06 9.12
CA GLN A 234 6.06 7.80 10.56
C GLN A 234 5.01 8.69 11.23
N LEU A 235 4.00 9.14 10.47
CA LEU A 235 2.99 10.06 10.99
C LEU A 235 2.14 9.37 12.06
N SER A 236 2.08 9.95 13.25
CA SER A 236 1.26 9.46 14.38
C SER A 236 -0.09 10.16 14.50
N SER A 237 -0.20 11.36 13.93
CA SER A 237 -1.43 12.17 13.89
C SER A 237 -1.44 13.10 12.67
N LEU A 238 -2.62 13.64 12.37
CA LEU A 238 -2.80 14.72 11.40
C LEU A 238 -3.28 15.98 12.12
N PRO A 239 -2.81 17.19 11.75
CA PRO A 239 -3.28 18.43 12.36
C PRO A 239 -4.73 18.75 11.96
N ALA A 240 -5.48 19.40 12.84
CA ALA A 240 -6.88 19.82 12.61
C ALA A 240 -7.04 20.69 11.36
N GLU A 241 -6.02 21.47 11.03
CA GLU A 241 -5.97 22.28 9.82
C GLU A 241 -6.07 21.46 8.51
N PHE A 242 -6.00 20.13 8.54
CA PHE A 242 -6.30 19.30 7.37
C PHE A 242 -7.68 19.58 6.77
N GLY A 243 -8.70 19.92 7.57
CA GLY A 243 -10.01 20.30 7.05
C GLY A 243 -10.01 21.53 6.15
N GLN A 244 -8.93 22.34 6.17
CA GLN A 244 -8.78 23.52 5.33
C GLN A 244 -8.36 23.18 3.89
N LEU A 245 -7.98 21.94 3.60
CA LEU A 245 -7.57 21.47 2.26
C LEU A 245 -8.80 21.24 1.38
N THR A 246 -9.59 22.29 1.14
CA THR A 246 -10.93 22.19 0.54
C THR A 246 -10.96 21.65 -0.89
N ASN A 247 -9.85 21.74 -1.63
CA ASN A 247 -9.72 21.17 -2.98
C ASN A 247 -9.14 19.74 -3.01
N LEU A 248 -8.83 19.14 -1.85
CA LEU A 248 -8.19 17.83 -1.78
C LEU A 248 -9.14 16.74 -2.28
N GLN A 249 -8.69 15.98 -3.28
CA GLN A 249 -9.43 14.90 -3.91
C GLN A 249 -8.86 13.53 -3.57
N SER A 250 -7.54 13.44 -3.43
CA SER A 250 -6.85 12.18 -3.12
C SER A 250 -5.88 12.36 -1.96
N LEU A 251 -6.07 11.56 -0.92
CA LEU A 251 -5.22 11.53 0.27
C LEU A 251 -4.74 10.10 0.53
N TYR A 252 -3.45 9.86 0.34
CA TYR A 252 -2.84 8.56 0.60
C TYR A 252 -1.98 8.61 1.87
N LEU A 253 -2.38 7.84 2.88
CA LEU A 253 -1.76 7.82 4.22
C LEU A 253 -1.37 6.40 4.63
N SER A 254 -1.42 5.42 3.72
CA SER A 254 -1.13 4.04 4.06
C SER A 254 0.29 3.85 4.59
N TRP A 255 0.52 2.87 5.46
CA TRP A 255 1.84 2.63 6.07
C TRP A 255 2.35 3.85 6.85
N ASN A 256 1.55 4.30 7.82
CA ASN A 256 1.93 5.29 8.82
C ASN A 256 1.63 4.72 10.22
N GLN A 257 1.71 5.57 11.24
CA GLN A 257 1.48 5.22 12.64
C GLN A 257 0.23 5.92 13.20
N LEU A 258 -0.72 6.30 12.34
CA LEU A 258 -1.92 7.03 12.73
C LEU A 258 -2.79 6.20 13.66
N SER A 259 -2.95 6.63 14.90
CA SER A 259 -3.86 6.01 15.87
C SER A 259 -5.18 6.78 16.01
N SER A 260 -5.24 8.00 15.47
CA SER A 260 -6.45 8.82 15.45
C SER A 260 -6.51 9.71 14.20
N LEU A 261 -7.71 10.20 13.88
CA LEU A 261 -7.96 11.18 12.83
C LEU A 261 -8.58 12.45 13.43
N PRO A 262 -8.20 13.66 12.96
CA PRO A 262 -8.86 14.91 13.33
C PRO A 262 -10.31 14.91 12.83
N ALA A 263 -11.23 15.51 13.59
CA ALA A 263 -12.66 15.55 13.23
C ALA A 263 -12.90 16.28 11.90
N GLU A 264 -12.07 17.29 11.63
CA GLU A 264 -12.09 18.16 10.47
C GLU A 264 -11.84 17.42 9.16
N ILE A 265 -11.31 16.18 9.18
CA ILE A 265 -11.17 15.37 7.96
C ILE A 265 -12.53 15.06 7.32
N ARG A 266 -13.63 15.07 8.09
CA ARG A 266 -15.00 14.93 7.57
C ARG A 266 -15.48 16.14 6.79
N GLU A 267 -14.83 17.28 6.96
CA GLU A 267 -15.23 18.55 6.34
C GLU A 267 -14.64 18.73 4.94
N LEU A 268 -13.80 17.80 4.47
CA LEU A 268 -13.18 17.82 3.15
C LEU A 268 -14.24 17.56 2.05
N PRO A 269 -14.71 18.59 1.33
CA PRO A 269 -15.92 18.48 0.51
C PRO A 269 -15.69 17.74 -0.81
N ASN A 270 -14.43 17.64 -1.24
CA ASN A 270 -14.04 17.10 -2.54
C ASN A 270 -13.27 15.78 -2.44
N LEU A 271 -13.13 15.20 -1.25
CA LEU A 271 -12.31 14.01 -1.03
C LEU A 271 -12.98 12.78 -1.66
N LYS A 272 -12.31 12.21 -2.66
CA LYS A 272 -12.77 11.05 -3.44
C LYS A 272 -11.98 9.79 -3.13
N LYS A 273 -10.72 9.92 -2.73
CA LYS A 273 -9.85 8.80 -2.36
C LYS A 273 -9.19 9.06 -1.01
N LEU A 274 -9.34 8.11 -0.10
CA LEU A 274 -8.73 8.14 1.22
C LEU A 274 -8.14 6.76 1.51
N ASP A 275 -6.81 6.66 1.54
CA ASP A 275 -6.14 5.40 1.87
C ASP A 275 -5.52 5.47 3.27
N LEU A 276 -6.16 4.80 4.23
CA LEU A 276 -5.72 4.69 5.62
C LEU A 276 -5.17 3.31 5.97
N ARG A 277 -5.04 2.39 5.00
CA ARG A 277 -4.63 1.01 5.23
C ARG A 277 -3.27 0.98 5.94
N ARG A 278 -3.00 -0.05 6.74
CA ARG A 278 -1.70 -0.19 7.44
C ARG A 278 -1.38 0.99 8.37
N ASN A 279 -2.41 1.46 9.09
CA ASN A 279 -2.28 2.32 10.25
C ASN A 279 -2.91 1.61 11.47
N PRO A 280 -2.51 1.94 12.70
CA PRO A 280 -3.15 1.44 13.93
C PRO A 280 -4.52 2.10 14.19
N LEU A 281 -5.36 2.21 13.16
CA LEU A 281 -6.75 2.65 13.25
C LEU A 281 -7.68 1.43 13.37
N PRO A 282 -8.78 1.52 14.13
CA PRO A 282 -9.72 0.42 14.32
C PRO A 282 -10.65 0.24 13.09
N ILE A 283 -10.12 0.33 11.87
CA ILE A 283 -10.92 0.25 10.63
C ILE A 283 -10.70 -1.13 9.99
N PRO A 284 -11.75 -1.94 9.84
CA PRO A 284 -11.61 -3.28 9.29
C PRO A 284 -11.24 -3.26 7.79
N PRO A 285 -10.57 -4.31 7.26
CA PRO A 285 -10.25 -4.43 5.83
C PRO A 285 -11.48 -4.35 4.92
N GLU A 286 -12.63 -4.82 5.39
CA GLU A 286 -13.89 -4.77 4.64
C GLU A 286 -14.38 -3.33 4.39
N ILE A 287 -13.93 -2.36 5.19
CA ILE A 287 -14.24 -0.94 5.03
C ILE A 287 -13.06 -0.16 4.42
N SER A 288 -11.84 -0.45 4.85
CA SER A 288 -10.64 0.24 4.34
C SER A 288 -10.23 -0.19 2.94
N GLY A 289 -10.77 -1.32 2.45
CA GLY A 289 -10.48 -1.87 1.13
C GLY A 289 -9.44 -3.01 1.17
N PRO A 290 -9.16 -3.62 0.01
CA PRO A 290 -8.26 -4.76 -0.15
C PRO A 290 -6.85 -4.49 0.41
N LYS A 291 -6.19 -5.54 0.90
CA LYS A 291 -4.85 -5.45 1.49
C LYS A 291 -3.76 -5.03 0.48
N TYR A 292 -3.99 -5.26 -0.81
CA TYR A 292 -3.06 -4.91 -1.88
C TYR A 292 -3.20 -3.44 -2.25
N LEU A 293 -2.10 -2.69 -2.17
CA LEU A 293 -2.08 -1.25 -2.49
C LEU A 293 -2.27 -0.93 -3.98
N SER A 294 -2.16 -1.93 -4.85
CA SER A 294 -2.47 -1.80 -6.28
C SER A 294 -3.96 -1.62 -6.54
N GLU A 295 -4.80 -1.97 -5.57
CA GLU A 295 -6.25 -1.82 -5.63
C GLU A 295 -6.69 -0.55 -4.88
N ASP A 296 -7.79 0.04 -5.36
CA ASP A 296 -8.37 1.24 -4.78
C ASP A 296 -8.77 1.01 -3.30
N PRO A 297 -8.60 2.02 -2.43
CA PRO A 297 -9.09 1.94 -1.06
C PRO A 297 -10.63 1.85 -1.04
N GLY A 298 -11.18 1.56 0.14
CA GLY A 298 -12.62 1.58 0.35
C GLY A 298 -13.23 2.98 0.15
N ASP A 299 -14.55 3.02 0.12
CA ASP A 299 -15.31 4.27 -0.03
C ASP A 299 -15.01 5.26 1.11
N VAL A 300 -14.74 6.52 0.76
CA VAL A 300 -14.34 7.57 1.72
C VAL A 300 -15.41 7.76 2.79
N ASN A 301 -16.69 7.80 2.41
CA ASN A 301 -17.78 8.03 3.35
C ASN A 301 -17.94 6.83 4.28
N ALA A 302 -17.86 5.60 3.74
CA ALA A 302 -17.91 4.39 4.56
C ALA A 302 -16.76 4.33 5.57
N ILE A 303 -15.54 4.69 5.15
CA ILE A 303 -14.35 4.74 6.01
C ILE A 303 -14.55 5.73 7.16
N LEU A 304 -14.90 6.98 6.83
CA LEU A 304 -15.05 8.04 7.83
C LEU A 304 -16.25 7.78 8.75
N ASP A 305 -17.41 7.41 8.19
CA ASP A 305 -18.62 7.10 8.97
C ASP A 305 -18.36 5.95 9.94
N PHE A 306 -17.72 4.87 9.50
CA PHE A 306 -17.35 3.76 10.37
C PHE A 306 -16.40 4.22 11.47
N TYR A 307 -15.26 4.83 11.10
CA TYR A 307 -14.21 5.22 12.06
C TYR A 307 -14.78 6.09 13.17
N PHE A 308 -15.60 7.07 12.81
CA PHE A 308 -16.09 8.02 13.77
C PHE A 308 -17.28 7.53 14.60
N ARG A 309 -18.13 6.65 14.06
CA ARG A 309 -19.14 5.97 14.87
C ARG A 309 -18.51 5.09 15.93
N VAL A 310 -17.42 4.38 15.59
CA VAL A 310 -16.78 3.49 16.59
C VAL A 310 -16.09 4.22 17.73
N GLN A 311 -15.84 5.53 17.58
CA GLN A 311 -15.33 6.38 18.67
C GLN A 311 -16.42 6.82 19.65
N ASP A 312 -17.70 6.73 19.28
CA ASP A 312 -18.81 7.14 20.15
C ASP A 312 -19.39 5.91 20.89
N PRO A 313 -19.23 5.81 22.23
CA PRO A 313 -19.82 4.73 23.02
C PRO A 313 -21.35 4.67 22.95
N ALA A 314 -22.02 5.78 22.63
CA ALA A 314 -23.48 5.81 22.47
C ALA A 314 -23.94 5.18 21.15
N GLU A 315 -23.07 5.12 20.14
CA GLU A 315 -23.36 4.57 18.81
C GLU A 315 -22.80 3.16 18.59
N THR A 316 -22.07 2.62 19.57
CA THR A 316 -21.46 1.29 19.49
C THR A 316 -22.08 0.28 20.44
N GLU A 317 -21.98 -0.99 20.05
CA GLU A 317 -22.19 -2.12 20.96
C GLU A 317 -21.12 -3.20 20.73
N PRO A 318 -20.55 -3.79 21.81
CA PRO A 318 -19.58 -4.87 21.66
C PRO A 318 -20.22 -6.09 21.01
N PHE A 319 -19.50 -6.69 20.06
CA PHE A 319 -19.98 -7.85 19.32
C PHE A 319 -19.52 -9.17 19.97
N TYR A 320 -20.44 -9.88 20.62
CA TYR A 320 -20.15 -11.16 21.30
C TYR A 320 -20.74 -12.35 20.54
N GLU A 321 -20.12 -12.64 19.41
CA GLU A 321 -20.51 -13.78 18.61
C GLU A 321 -19.34 -14.38 17.83
N ALA A 322 -19.37 -15.69 17.62
CA ALA A 322 -18.41 -16.38 16.78
C ALA A 322 -19.03 -17.56 16.01
N LYS A 323 -18.29 -18.03 15.01
CA LYS A 323 -18.55 -19.28 14.32
C LYS A 323 -17.71 -20.41 14.92
N PHE A 324 -18.34 -21.55 15.16
CA PHE A 324 -17.68 -22.80 15.51
C PHE A 324 -17.93 -23.81 14.40
N LEU A 325 -16.89 -24.22 13.68
CA LEU A 325 -17.00 -25.13 12.55
C LEU A 325 -16.54 -26.51 12.96
N ILE A 326 -17.41 -27.51 12.82
CA ILE A 326 -17.08 -28.90 13.10
C ILE A 326 -16.75 -29.59 11.78
N ILE A 327 -15.50 -30.04 11.68
CA ILE A 327 -14.94 -30.70 10.50
C ILE A 327 -14.45 -32.10 10.86
N GLY A 328 -14.20 -32.94 9.85
CA GLY A 328 -13.81 -34.34 10.03
C GLY A 328 -14.58 -35.26 9.11
N GLU A 329 -14.13 -36.51 9.01
CA GLU A 329 -14.68 -37.47 8.05
C GLU A 329 -16.18 -37.77 8.26
N GLY A 330 -16.81 -38.39 7.26
CA GLY A 330 -18.16 -38.93 7.40
C GLY A 330 -18.24 -39.95 8.55
N GLY A 331 -19.29 -39.85 9.37
CA GLY A 331 -19.60 -40.83 10.43
C GLY A 331 -18.83 -40.69 11.75
N VAL A 332 -17.97 -39.67 11.89
CA VAL A 332 -17.13 -39.49 13.10
C VAL A 332 -17.88 -38.95 14.34
N GLY A 333 -19.11 -38.48 14.16
CA GLY A 333 -19.97 -37.96 15.24
C GLY A 333 -20.03 -36.43 15.34
N LYS A 334 -19.84 -35.71 14.23
CA LYS A 334 -19.92 -34.23 14.16
C LYS A 334 -21.27 -33.69 14.64
N THR A 335 -22.36 -34.18 14.03
CA THR A 335 -23.74 -33.83 14.39
C THR A 335 -24.07 -34.16 15.84
N SER A 336 -23.64 -35.33 16.29
CA SER A 336 -23.83 -35.77 17.67
C SER A 336 -23.11 -34.86 18.66
N LEU A 337 -21.87 -34.44 18.35
CA LEU A 337 -21.12 -33.48 19.15
C LEU A 337 -21.82 -32.11 19.19
N ALA A 338 -22.25 -31.59 18.04
CA ALA A 338 -22.94 -30.31 17.94
C ALA A 338 -24.21 -30.27 18.82
N LYS A 339 -25.03 -31.33 18.74
CA LYS A 339 -26.25 -31.47 19.55
C LYS A 339 -25.95 -31.62 21.04
N LYS A 340 -24.90 -32.36 21.42
CA LYS A 340 -24.45 -32.52 22.81
C LYS A 340 -23.91 -31.22 23.42
N ILE A 341 -23.20 -30.40 22.64
CA ILE A 341 -22.73 -29.07 23.08
C ILE A 341 -23.92 -28.18 23.43
N LYS A 342 -24.94 -28.14 22.56
CA LYS A 342 -26.18 -27.37 22.79
C LYS A 342 -27.00 -27.93 23.95
N ASN A 343 -27.15 -29.25 24.03
CA ASN A 343 -27.93 -29.93 25.06
C ASN A 343 -27.22 -31.20 25.54
N GLU A 344 -26.65 -31.14 26.74
CA GLU A 344 -25.92 -32.26 27.35
C GLU A 344 -26.80 -33.50 27.61
N ASN A 345 -28.12 -33.28 27.73
CA ASN A 345 -29.12 -34.33 27.92
C ASN A 345 -29.59 -34.98 26.60
N TYR A 346 -29.05 -34.55 25.45
CA TYR A 346 -29.35 -35.19 24.17
C TYR A 346 -28.94 -36.66 24.22
N LYS A 347 -29.86 -37.56 23.87
CA LYS A 347 -29.59 -38.98 23.74
C LYS A 347 -29.24 -39.30 22.29
N LEU A 348 -28.13 -39.99 22.09
CA LEU A 348 -27.69 -40.40 20.76
C LEU A 348 -28.74 -41.31 20.12
N GLN A 349 -29.06 -41.07 18.85
CA GLN A 349 -30.00 -41.90 18.11
C GLN A 349 -29.24 -42.92 17.26
N ALA A 350 -29.59 -44.20 17.37
CA ALA A 350 -28.94 -45.29 16.62
C ALA A 350 -29.07 -45.13 15.09
N ASN A 351 -30.12 -44.45 14.63
CA ASN A 351 -30.44 -44.23 13.21
C ASN A 351 -30.40 -42.73 12.84
N GLU A 352 -29.53 -41.94 13.49
CA GLU A 352 -29.35 -40.54 13.13
C GLU A 352 -28.94 -40.44 11.65
N LYS A 353 -29.85 -39.93 10.82
CA LYS A 353 -29.57 -39.72 9.39
C LYS A 353 -28.37 -38.78 9.29
N SER A 354 -27.45 -39.08 8.36
CA SER A 354 -26.37 -38.15 8.04
C SER A 354 -26.99 -36.83 7.60
N THR A 355 -26.51 -35.72 8.17
CA THR A 355 -26.96 -34.38 7.79
C THR A 355 -26.77 -34.20 6.27
N GLU A 356 -27.85 -33.85 5.57
CA GLU A 356 -27.83 -33.50 4.15
C GLU A 356 -27.58 -32.00 4.05
N GLY A 357 -26.37 -31.59 3.64
CA GLY A 357 -25.99 -30.18 3.54
C GLY A 357 -25.33 -29.62 4.80
N ILE A 358 -25.75 -28.43 5.25
CA ILE A 358 -25.16 -27.66 6.35
C ILE A 358 -26.25 -27.38 7.40
N GLU A 359 -26.03 -27.80 8.65
CA GLU A 359 -26.90 -27.45 9.78
C GLU A 359 -26.21 -26.40 10.65
N VAL A 360 -26.91 -25.30 10.96
CA VAL A 360 -26.41 -24.24 11.86
C VAL A 360 -27.16 -24.29 13.19
N ILE A 361 -26.46 -24.76 14.22
CA ILE A 361 -27.00 -24.89 15.58
C ILE A 361 -26.56 -23.68 16.41
N GLN A 362 -27.51 -22.92 16.94
CA GLN A 362 -27.22 -21.83 17.85
C GLN A 362 -27.03 -22.33 19.28
N TRP A 363 -25.87 -22.01 19.86
CA TRP A 363 -25.54 -22.26 21.26
C TRP A 363 -25.21 -20.94 21.96
N HIS A 364 -25.71 -20.76 23.18
CA HIS A 364 -25.50 -19.56 23.98
C HIS A 364 -24.82 -19.91 25.29
N PHE A 365 -23.94 -19.04 25.76
CA PHE A 365 -23.37 -19.12 27.09
C PHE A 365 -23.08 -17.73 27.64
N THR A 366 -23.08 -17.59 28.96
CA THR A 366 -22.72 -16.34 29.63
C THR A 366 -21.22 -16.32 29.89
N GLN A 367 -20.54 -15.27 29.43
CA GLN A 367 -19.13 -15.05 29.73
C GLN A 367 -18.93 -14.67 31.21
N PRO A 368 -17.69 -14.83 31.76
CA PRO A 368 -17.39 -14.42 33.13
C PRO A 368 -17.70 -12.96 33.47
N ASN A 369 -17.73 -12.08 32.45
CA ASN A 369 -18.10 -10.67 32.57
C ASN A 369 -19.63 -10.43 32.61
N GLY A 370 -20.44 -11.48 32.59
CA GLY A 370 -21.91 -11.41 32.60
C GLY A 370 -22.56 -11.14 31.24
N LYS A 371 -21.80 -11.02 30.16
CA LYS A 371 -22.33 -10.82 28.81
C LYS A 371 -22.80 -12.13 28.20
N ASP A 372 -23.93 -12.10 27.51
CA ASP A 372 -24.40 -13.23 26.72
C ASP A 372 -23.59 -13.36 25.43
N PHE A 373 -23.24 -14.59 25.06
CA PHE A 373 -22.40 -14.90 23.92
C PHE A 373 -23.13 -15.89 23.00
N ARG A 374 -23.26 -15.54 21.72
CA ARG A 374 -23.85 -16.42 20.71
C ARG A 374 -22.77 -17.16 19.93
N VAL A 375 -22.91 -18.47 19.82
CA VAL A 375 -22.08 -19.32 18.96
C VAL A 375 -22.97 -19.93 17.89
N ASN A 376 -22.60 -19.74 16.62
CA ASN A 376 -23.19 -20.50 15.52
C ASN A 376 -22.31 -21.72 15.26
N ILE A 377 -22.82 -22.90 15.61
CA ILE A 377 -22.16 -24.17 15.37
C ILE A 377 -22.53 -24.64 13.97
N TRP A 378 -21.57 -24.69 13.07
CA TRP A 378 -21.73 -25.16 11.69
C TRP A 378 -21.35 -26.64 11.64
N ASP A 379 -22.36 -27.49 11.48
CA ASP A 379 -22.21 -28.92 11.24
C ASP A 379 -22.29 -29.19 9.74
N PHE A 380 -21.16 -29.54 9.15
CA PHE A 380 -21.09 -29.94 7.75
C PHE A 380 -21.47 -31.41 7.64
N GLY A 381 -22.44 -31.70 6.78
CA GLY A 381 -22.96 -33.03 6.55
C GLY A 381 -21.90 -34.05 6.16
N GLY A 382 -22.24 -35.33 6.31
CA GLY A 382 -21.33 -36.46 6.10
C GLY A 382 -20.79 -36.65 4.68
N GLN A 383 -21.10 -35.74 3.75
CA GLN A 383 -20.53 -35.77 2.42
C GLN A 383 -19.08 -35.30 2.49
N GLU A 384 -18.23 -36.19 2.04
CA GLU A 384 -16.82 -36.02 1.74
C GLU A 384 -16.48 -34.58 1.32
N ILE A 385 -15.42 -34.00 1.91
CA ILE A 385 -15.00 -32.60 1.77
C ILE A 385 -14.31 -32.35 0.42
N TYR A 386 -14.85 -32.99 -0.61
CA TYR A 386 -14.31 -33.05 -1.95
C TYR A 386 -14.90 -31.98 -2.88
N HIS A 387 -15.79 -31.10 -2.39
CA HIS A 387 -16.43 -30.08 -3.24
C HIS A 387 -15.95 -28.64 -2.97
N GLN A 388 -15.67 -27.95 -4.09
CA GLN A 388 -15.29 -26.53 -4.23
C GLN A 388 -16.26 -25.56 -3.51
N THR A 389 -17.51 -25.96 -3.26
CA THR A 389 -18.52 -25.16 -2.56
C THR A 389 -18.27 -24.96 -1.06
N HIS A 390 -17.45 -25.80 -0.42
CA HIS A 390 -17.19 -25.68 1.02
C HIS A 390 -16.13 -24.64 1.37
N GLN A 391 -15.28 -24.25 0.41
CA GLN A 391 -14.33 -23.15 0.57
C GLN A 391 -15.02 -21.82 0.89
N PHE A 392 -16.30 -21.65 0.49
CA PHE A 392 -17.08 -20.45 0.80
C PHE A 392 -17.47 -20.35 2.29
N PHE A 393 -17.47 -21.45 3.03
CA PHE A 393 -17.90 -21.48 4.44
C PHE A 393 -16.74 -21.51 5.43
N LEU A 394 -15.57 -21.98 5.00
CA LEU A 394 -14.33 -21.85 5.75
C LEU A 394 -13.92 -20.37 5.75
N SER A 395 -14.07 -19.73 6.90
CA SER A 395 -13.84 -18.29 7.04
C SER A 395 -12.87 -18.00 8.19
N LYS A 396 -12.31 -16.79 8.15
CA LYS A 396 -11.54 -16.20 9.25
C LYS A 396 -12.39 -16.02 10.49
N ARG A 397 -11.77 -15.63 11.62
CA ARG A 397 -12.49 -15.23 12.85
C ARG A 397 -13.42 -16.36 13.37
N SER A 398 -12.98 -17.60 13.24
CA SER A 398 -13.77 -18.79 13.60
C SER A 398 -12.96 -19.74 14.48
N LEU A 399 -13.62 -20.63 15.23
CA LEU A 399 -12.95 -21.78 15.87
C LEU A 399 -13.29 -23.05 15.09
N TYR A 400 -12.28 -23.89 14.84
CA TYR A 400 -12.46 -25.17 14.16
C TYR A 400 -12.29 -26.33 15.15
N ALA A 401 -13.17 -27.31 15.07
CA ALA A 401 -13.00 -28.59 15.74
C ALA A 401 -12.89 -29.72 14.71
N LEU A 402 -11.73 -30.35 14.65
CA LEU A 402 -11.52 -31.57 13.87
C LEU A 402 -11.92 -32.79 14.70
N VAL A 403 -13.03 -33.42 14.34
CA VAL A 403 -13.57 -34.59 15.02
C VAL A 403 -13.03 -35.85 14.35
N ALA A 404 -12.42 -36.73 15.13
CA ALA A 404 -11.93 -38.03 14.69
C ALA A 404 -12.60 -39.16 15.47
N ASP A 405 -12.91 -40.27 14.80
CA ASP A 405 -13.44 -41.49 15.42
C ASP A 405 -12.30 -42.50 15.54
N THR A 406 -12.15 -43.09 16.72
CA THR A 406 -11.06 -44.02 17.04
C THR A 406 -11.16 -45.38 16.34
N ARG A 407 -12.23 -45.63 15.57
CA ARG A 407 -12.41 -46.86 14.77
C ARG A 407 -11.78 -46.81 13.38
N LYS A 408 -11.39 -45.63 12.88
CA LYS A 408 -10.73 -45.46 11.59
C LYS A 408 -9.26 -45.14 11.82
N GLU A 409 -8.38 -46.12 11.60
CA GLU A 409 -6.92 -45.98 11.77
C GLU A 409 -6.27 -44.95 10.81
N ASN A 410 -7.01 -44.45 9.80
CA ASN A 410 -6.47 -43.63 8.72
C ASN A 410 -7.04 -42.19 8.67
N THR A 411 -7.44 -41.58 9.79
CA THR A 411 -7.90 -40.18 9.77
C THR A 411 -6.74 -39.26 9.32
N ASP A 412 -6.88 -38.61 8.16
CA ASP A 412 -5.85 -37.69 7.64
C ASP A 412 -5.90 -36.33 8.36
N PHE A 413 -5.37 -36.30 9.59
CA PHE A 413 -5.28 -35.08 10.39
C PHE A 413 -4.52 -33.96 9.66
N TYR A 414 -3.46 -34.31 8.93
CA TYR A 414 -2.57 -33.36 8.28
C TYR A 414 -3.30 -32.61 7.17
N TRP A 415 -4.05 -33.31 6.33
CA TRP A 415 -4.85 -32.69 5.27
C TRP A 415 -5.84 -31.67 5.84
N TRP A 416 -6.58 -32.06 6.88
CA TRP A 416 -7.58 -31.18 7.51
C TRP A 416 -6.98 -29.93 8.13
N LEU A 417 -5.90 -30.09 8.89
CA LEU A 417 -5.20 -28.96 9.49
C LEU A 417 -4.65 -28.01 8.42
N LYS A 418 -4.11 -28.56 7.33
CA LYS A 418 -3.63 -27.77 6.19
C LYS A 418 -4.76 -27.03 5.45
N VAL A 419 -5.92 -27.67 5.27
CA VAL A 419 -7.11 -27.02 4.70
C VAL A 419 -7.55 -25.83 5.55
N VAL A 420 -7.62 -26.02 6.87
CA VAL A 420 -7.97 -24.92 7.78
C VAL A 420 -6.91 -23.82 7.76
N GLU A 421 -5.64 -24.16 7.82
CA GLU A 421 -4.55 -23.17 7.78
C GLU A 421 -4.61 -22.30 6.51
N LEU A 422 -4.81 -22.93 5.34
CA LEU A 422 -4.86 -22.25 4.05
C LEU A 422 -6.09 -21.36 3.87
N LEU A 423 -7.26 -21.80 4.35
CA LEU A 423 -8.54 -21.15 4.02
C LEU A 423 -9.08 -20.24 5.14
N SER A 424 -8.58 -20.36 6.38
CA SER A 424 -9.13 -19.64 7.54
C SER A 424 -8.26 -18.51 8.08
N ASP A 425 -7.13 -18.20 7.43
CA ASP A 425 -6.15 -17.18 7.89
C ASP A 425 -5.67 -17.46 9.32
N LYS A 426 -5.21 -18.70 9.58
CA LYS A 426 -4.73 -19.18 10.89
C LYS A 426 -5.74 -19.13 12.04
N SER A 427 -7.03 -19.30 11.75
CA SER A 427 -8.04 -19.47 12.80
C SER A 427 -7.73 -20.69 13.68
N PRO A 428 -7.98 -20.63 15.01
CA PRO A 428 -7.61 -21.68 15.95
C PRO A 428 -8.31 -23.02 15.64
N VAL A 429 -7.60 -24.12 15.87
CA VAL A 429 -8.10 -25.48 15.68
C VAL A 429 -7.88 -26.35 16.91
N ILE A 430 -8.92 -27.05 17.33
CA ILE A 430 -8.85 -28.12 18.34
C ILE A 430 -9.16 -29.47 17.69
N ILE A 431 -8.54 -30.53 18.19
CA ILE A 431 -8.87 -31.90 17.79
C ILE A 431 -9.74 -32.54 18.87
N ILE A 432 -10.85 -33.14 18.47
CA ILE A 432 -11.76 -33.85 19.36
C ILE A 432 -11.80 -35.32 18.96
N LYS A 433 -11.22 -36.17 19.80
CA LYS A 433 -11.22 -37.63 19.64
C LYS A 433 -12.49 -38.19 20.25
N ASN A 434 -13.37 -38.71 19.40
CA ASN A 434 -14.59 -39.42 19.81
C ASN A 434 -14.26 -40.89 20.07
N GLU A 435 -13.93 -41.21 21.32
CA GLU A 435 -13.52 -42.54 21.81
C GLU A 435 -14.73 -43.44 22.06
N LYS A 436 -15.39 -43.87 20.98
CA LYS A 436 -16.51 -44.82 21.05
C LYS A 436 -16.05 -46.13 21.70
N GLN A 437 -16.86 -46.65 22.63
CA GLN A 437 -16.54 -47.86 23.41
C GLN A 437 -15.21 -47.73 24.20
N ASP A 438 -14.79 -46.50 24.52
CA ASP A 438 -13.55 -46.18 25.23
C ASP A 438 -12.27 -46.70 24.55
N ARG A 439 -12.32 -46.92 23.24
CA ARG A 439 -11.11 -47.15 22.43
C ARG A 439 -10.34 -45.86 22.27
N GLN A 440 -9.08 -45.86 22.73
CA GLN A 440 -8.18 -44.72 22.59
C GLN A 440 -7.47 -44.75 21.23
N CYS A 441 -7.25 -43.56 20.67
CA CYS A 441 -6.41 -43.35 19.50
C CYS A 441 -5.26 -42.43 19.92
N GLU A 442 -4.02 -42.85 19.67
CA GLU A 442 -2.85 -42.02 19.86
C GLU A 442 -2.74 -41.01 18.72
N VAL A 443 -2.63 -39.73 19.09
CA VAL A 443 -2.37 -38.65 18.16
C VAL A 443 -1.19 -37.88 18.74
N ASP A 444 -0.09 -37.78 17.99
CA ASP A 444 1.10 -37.06 18.42
C ASP A 444 0.86 -35.55 18.38
N GLY A 445 0.33 -35.01 19.47
CA GLY A 445 0.12 -33.58 19.62
C GLY A 445 1.41 -32.75 19.73
N GLY A 446 2.57 -33.39 19.94
CA GLY A 446 3.88 -32.73 19.92
C GLY A 446 4.29 -32.41 18.50
N GLN A 447 4.22 -33.39 17.59
CA GLN A 447 4.48 -33.20 16.17
C GLN A 447 3.54 -32.14 15.56
N LEU A 448 2.23 -32.26 15.81
CA LEU A 448 1.25 -31.33 15.23
C LEU A 448 1.45 -29.87 15.68
N ARG A 449 1.90 -29.64 16.93
CA ARG A 449 2.23 -28.29 17.42
C ARG A 449 3.48 -27.71 16.78
N GLY A 450 4.43 -28.55 16.37
CA GLY A 450 5.61 -28.11 15.64
C GLY A 450 5.34 -27.75 14.19
N GLU A 451 4.28 -28.33 13.59
CA GLU A 451 3.93 -28.16 12.18
C GLU A 451 2.82 -27.11 11.93
N PHE A 452 1.90 -26.89 12.89
CA PHE A 452 0.73 -26.03 12.72
C PHE A 452 0.56 -25.01 13.87
N ASP A 453 0.86 -23.73 13.64
CA ASP A 453 0.78 -22.65 14.64
C ASP A 453 -0.64 -22.42 15.21
N ASN A 454 -1.66 -22.69 14.38
CA ASN A 454 -3.06 -22.47 14.72
C ASN A 454 -3.67 -23.64 15.49
N PHE A 455 -3.00 -24.80 15.57
CA PHE A 455 -3.42 -25.93 16.38
C PHE A 455 -3.23 -25.63 17.88
N LYS A 456 -4.25 -25.92 18.69
CA LYS A 456 -4.27 -25.55 20.11
C LYS A 456 -4.16 -26.73 21.05
N GLU A 457 -5.06 -27.69 20.96
CA GLU A 457 -5.08 -28.85 21.85
C GLU A 457 -5.84 -30.06 21.30
N ILE A 458 -5.62 -31.22 21.92
CA ILE A 458 -6.34 -32.47 21.68
C ILE A 458 -7.20 -32.77 22.89
N LEU A 459 -8.48 -33.01 22.65
CA LEU A 459 -9.45 -33.37 23.67
C LEU A 459 -10.05 -34.73 23.33
N ALA A 460 -10.31 -35.54 24.35
CA ALA A 460 -10.94 -36.84 24.19
C ALA A 460 -12.34 -36.83 24.82
N THR A 461 -13.29 -37.46 24.14
CA THR A 461 -14.64 -37.59 24.66
C THR A 461 -15.25 -38.92 24.29
N ASN A 462 -16.18 -39.38 25.12
CA ASN A 462 -17.12 -40.41 24.75
C ASN A 462 -18.51 -39.77 24.77
N LEU A 463 -19.07 -39.53 23.57
CA LEU A 463 -20.36 -38.84 23.41
C LEU A 463 -21.54 -39.63 23.98
N ASP A 464 -21.41 -40.93 24.18
CA ASP A 464 -22.45 -41.78 24.77
C ASP A 464 -22.54 -41.56 26.29
N THR A 465 -21.38 -41.53 26.96
CA THR A 465 -21.28 -41.36 28.42
C THR A 465 -21.11 -39.90 28.87
N ASN A 466 -20.99 -38.96 27.94
CA ASN A 466 -20.62 -37.56 28.17
C ASN A 466 -19.21 -37.36 28.80
N ARG A 467 -18.36 -38.38 28.86
CA ARG A 467 -16.97 -38.23 29.34
C ARG A 467 -16.25 -37.16 28.52
N GLY A 468 -15.58 -36.21 29.17
CA GLY A 468 -14.79 -35.17 28.49
C GLY A 468 -15.61 -34.03 27.86
N LEU A 469 -16.94 -34.09 27.87
CA LEU A 469 -17.78 -33.08 27.22
C LEU A 469 -17.69 -31.71 27.90
N ILE A 470 -17.52 -31.68 29.23
CA ILE A 470 -17.38 -30.44 30.00
C ILE A 470 -16.07 -29.73 29.64
N GLU A 471 -14.98 -30.48 29.55
CA GLU A 471 -13.66 -30.00 29.16
C GLU A 471 -13.69 -29.44 27.74
N ILE A 472 -14.37 -30.13 26.81
CA ILE A 472 -14.60 -29.64 25.44
C ILE A 472 -15.36 -28.31 25.44
N LYS A 473 -16.46 -28.20 26.20
CA LYS A 473 -17.22 -26.94 26.27
C LYS A 473 -16.38 -25.79 26.83
N LYS A 474 -15.56 -26.05 27.86
CA LYS A 474 -14.63 -25.06 28.42
C LYS A 474 -13.57 -24.62 27.42
N ALA A 475 -12.96 -25.56 26.69
CA ALA A 475 -11.99 -25.26 25.64
C ALA A 475 -12.61 -24.41 24.51
N ILE A 476 -13.80 -24.79 24.04
CA ILE A 476 -14.54 -24.03 23.04
C ILE A 476 -14.80 -22.60 23.53
N GLN A 477 -15.32 -22.44 24.75
CA GLN A 477 -15.57 -21.12 25.35
C GLN A 477 -14.30 -20.28 25.46
N LEU A 478 -13.18 -20.90 25.87
CA LEU A 478 -11.89 -20.23 25.99
C LEU A 478 -11.39 -19.72 24.64
N TYR A 479 -11.34 -20.57 23.61
CA TYR A 479 -10.79 -20.16 22.32
C TYR A 479 -11.72 -19.23 21.54
N ILE A 480 -13.03 -19.46 21.58
CA ILE A 480 -13.99 -18.56 20.91
C ILE A 480 -13.97 -17.17 21.55
N SER A 481 -13.92 -17.08 22.88
CA SER A 481 -13.91 -15.78 23.56
C SER A 481 -12.64 -14.96 23.30
N ASN A 482 -11.57 -15.60 22.81
CA ASN A 482 -10.30 -14.96 22.50
C ASN A 482 -10.09 -14.70 20.98
N LEU A 483 -11.12 -14.89 20.15
CA LEU A 483 -11.04 -14.53 18.73
C LEU A 483 -10.98 -13.00 18.57
N ASP A 484 -10.12 -12.50 17.67
CA ASP A 484 -9.78 -11.06 17.54
C ASP A 484 -10.96 -10.09 17.47
N HIS A 485 -12.06 -10.49 16.84
CA HIS A 485 -13.26 -9.67 16.65
C HIS A 485 -14.22 -9.66 17.86
N VAL A 486 -14.08 -10.62 18.78
CA VAL A 486 -14.98 -10.74 19.93
C VAL A 486 -14.79 -9.56 20.87
N GLY A 487 -15.91 -8.91 21.21
CA GLY A 487 -15.91 -7.72 22.04
C GLY A 487 -15.45 -6.45 21.32
N THR A 488 -15.09 -6.53 20.03
CA THR A 488 -14.78 -5.33 19.24
C THR A 488 -16.07 -4.49 19.12
N PRO A 489 -16.03 -3.19 19.46
CA PRO A 489 -17.17 -2.30 19.29
C PRO A 489 -17.54 -2.18 17.80
N LEU A 490 -18.80 -2.43 17.49
CA LEU A 490 -19.36 -2.20 16.15
C LEU A 490 -20.47 -1.16 16.21
N PRO A 491 -20.73 -0.42 15.13
CA PRO A 491 -21.88 0.49 15.07
C PRO A 491 -23.19 -0.27 15.33
N LYS A 492 -24.05 0.25 16.21
CA LYS A 492 -25.35 -0.35 16.57
C LYS A 492 -26.22 -0.64 15.35
N LEU A 493 -26.18 0.24 14.35
CA LEU A 493 -26.90 0.04 13.09
C LEU A 493 -26.49 -1.26 12.40
N TRP A 494 -25.19 -1.58 12.38
CA TRP A 494 -24.69 -2.79 11.74
C TRP A 494 -25.14 -4.04 12.47
N VAL A 495 -25.07 -4.03 13.80
CA VAL A 495 -25.56 -5.15 14.62
C VAL A 495 -27.06 -5.35 14.44
N ARG A 496 -27.86 -4.27 14.37
CA ARG A 496 -29.30 -4.32 14.05
C ARG A 496 -29.58 -4.91 12.66
N VAL A 497 -28.91 -4.40 11.62
CA VAL A 497 -29.05 -4.90 10.24
C VAL A 497 -28.71 -6.38 10.19
N ARG A 498 -27.61 -6.78 10.82
CA ARG A 498 -27.18 -8.17 10.85
C ARG A 498 -28.14 -9.07 11.65
N ASN A 499 -28.75 -8.59 12.73
CA ASN A 499 -29.79 -9.34 13.45
C ASN A 499 -31.06 -9.50 12.59
N ALA A 500 -31.44 -8.48 11.82
CA ALA A 500 -32.54 -8.57 10.87
C ALA A 500 -32.25 -9.56 9.73
N LEU A 501 -31.05 -9.52 9.13
CA LEU A 501 -30.62 -10.47 8.11
C LEU A 501 -30.57 -11.91 8.63
N ALA A 502 -30.10 -12.13 9.86
CA ALA A 502 -30.11 -13.44 10.50
C ALA A 502 -31.54 -13.98 10.68
N HIS A 503 -32.52 -13.11 10.98
CA HIS A 503 -33.92 -13.52 11.09
C HIS A 503 -34.51 -13.94 9.75
N ILE A 504 -34.13 -13.26 8.66
CA ILE A 504 -34.57 -13.61 7.29
C ILE A 504 -33.98 -14.96 6.86
N LEU A 505 -32.68 -15.18 7.09
CA LEU A 505 -32.02 -16.45 6.74
C LEU A 505 -32.58 -17.66 7.50
N HIS A 506 -33.09 -17.45 8.72
CA HIS A 506 -33.79 -18.50 9.49
C HIS A 506 -35.20 -18.82 8.99
N LEU A 507 -35.77 -18.01 8.08
CA LEU A 507 -37.07 -18.27 7.45
C LEU A 507 -36.93 -18.98 6.09
N GLU A 508 -35.73 -19.02 5.51
CA GLU A 508 -35.44 -19.57 4.17
C GLU A 508 -34.65 -20.88 4.19
N ILE A 509 -34.18 -21.33 5.37
CA ILE A 509 -33.60 -22.67 5.64
C ILE A 509 -34.60 -23.47 6.46
#